data_AF-F3ZJG6-F1
#
_entry.id   AF-F3ZJG6-F1
#
_cell.length_a   1.000
_cell.length_b   1.000
_cell.length_c   1.000
_cell.angle_alpha   90.00
_cell.angle_beta   90.00
_cell.angle_gamma   90.00
#
_symmetry.space_group_name_H-M   'P 1'
#
loop_
_entity.id
_entity.type
_entity.pdbx_description
1 polymer ?
#
loop_
_entity_poly.entity_id
_entity_poly.type
_entity_poly.pdbx_seq_one_letter_code
_entity_poly.pdbx_strand_id
1 'polypeptide(L)'
;MLRPSVRALVARGTAVTAVARDGRALAKLAAECGPLVRALAADAGAPGFARALRDAGGRGGFTGALVYTPALPVPRAKDLLGGTRVLILPSAWAAPDAAGPSGASAWTPDDLPAETAGSRRLVLGWHAAAGASRWHTPEEISAAALALLDAPARTDAVLGAVRPWSARPA
;
A
#
# COMPACT_ATOMS: atom_id res chain seq x y z
N MET A 1 -7.64 4.50 3.64
CA MET A 1 -7.41 3.26 4.42
C MET A 1 -7.94 2.08 3.63
N LEU A 2 -7.20 0.96 3.56
CA LEU A 2 -7.57 -0.25 2.83
C LEU A 2 -8.53 -1.12 3.63
N ARG A 3 -9.79 -0.69 3.79
CA ARG A 3 -10.80 -1.41 4.58
C ARG A 3 -10.99 -2.87 4.13
N PRO A 4 -11.01 -3.20 2.82
CA PRO A 4 -11.15 -4.59 2.39
C PRO A 4 -9.97 -5.47 2.83
N SER A 5 -8.72 -4.97 2.78
CA SER A 5 -7.57 -5.71 3.31
C SER A 5 -7.69 -5.99 4.81
N VAL A 6 -8.12 -5.01 5.61
CA VAL A 6 -8.32 -5.20 7.05
C VAL A 6 -9.33 -6.31 7.32
N ARG A 7 -10.48 -6.27 6.64
CA ARG A 7 -11.53 -7.29 6.78
C ARG A 7 -11.02 -8.68 6.39
N ALA A 8 -10.30 -8.79 5.28
CA ALA A 8 -9.76 -10.06 4.81
C ALA A 8 -8.70 -10.65 5.77
N LEU A 9 -7.82 -9.83 6.33
CA LEU A 9 -6.83 -10.27 7.32
C LEU A 9 -7.51 -10.73 8.62
N VAL A 10 -8.47 -9.96 9.12
CA VAL A 10 -9.23 -10.30 10.32
C VAL A 10 -10.04 -11.59 10.14
N ALA A 11 -10.65 -11.80 8.97
CA ALA A 11 -11.35 -13.04 8.64
C ALA A 11 -10.44 -14.28 8.65
N ARG A 12 -9.12 -14.09 8.46
CA ARG A 12 -8.09 -15.13 8.59
C ARG A 12 -7.52 -15.25 10.01
N GLY A 13 -8.10 -14.55 11.00
CA GLY A 13 -7.62 -14.52 12.38
C GLY A 13 -6.37 -13.65 12.62
N THR A 14 -5.99 -12.81 11.65
CA THR A 14 -4.83 -11.92 11.80
C THR A 14 -5.21 -10.66 12.58
N ALA A 15 -4.44 -10.33 13.62
CA ALA A 15 -4.57 -9.05 14.31
C ALA A 15 -4.01 -7.92 13.43
N VAL A 16 -4.76 -6.82 13.32
CA VAL A 16 -4.44 -5.70 12.44
C VAL A 16 -4.44 -4.39 13.20
N THR A 17 -3.36 -3.62 13.09
CA THR A 17 -3.38 -2.20 13.44
C THR A 17 -3.74 -1.39 12.20
N ALA A 18 -4.93 -0.81 12.19
CA ALA A 18 -5.40 0.05 11.12
C ALA A 18 -5.03 1.51 11.43
N VAL A 19 -4.33 2.17 10.50
CA VAL A 19 -3.82 3.53 10.68
C VAL A 19 -4.45 4.48 9.66
N ALA A 20 -5.00 5.59 10.14
CA ALA A 20 -5.57 6.65 9.32
C ALA A 20 -5.71 7.95 10.12
N ARG A 21 -5.84 9.09 9.45
CA ARG A 21 -6.12 10.38 10.12
C ARG A 21 -7.55 10.46 10.67
N ASP A 22 -8.50 9.82 10.00
CA ASP A 22 -9.91 9.83 10.41
C ASP A 22 -10.19 8.79 11.50
N GLY A 23 -10.25 9.26 12.74
CA GLY A 23 -10.57 8.43 13.90
C GLY A 23 -11.99 7.87 13.91
N ARG A 24 -12.97 8.57 13.31
CA ARG A 24 -14.36 8.08 13.25
C ARG A 24 -14.49 6.90 12.30
N ALA A 25 -13.86 7.00 11.13
CA ALA A 25 -13.81 5.89 10.17
C ALA A 25 -13.10 4.66 10.75
N LEU A 26 -12.03 4.86 11.53
CA LEU A 26 -11.32 3.80 12.23
C LEU A 26 -12.17 3.15 13.33
N ALA A 27 -12.85 3.94 14.16
CA ALA A 27 -13.72 3.42 15.21
C ALA A 27 -14.85 2.57 14.61
N LYS A 28 -15.45 3.02 13.51
CA LYS A 28 -16.45 2.24 12.77
C LYS A 28 -15.88 0.93 12.25
N LEU A 29 -14.67 0.93 11.68
CA LEU A 29 -14.01 -0.29 11.21
C LEU A 29 -13.70 -1.26 12.37
N ALA A 30 -13.21 -0.76 13.51
CA ALA A 30 -12.93 -1.60 14.67
C ALA A 30 -14.21 -2.22 15.24
N ALA A 31 -15.31 -1.46 15.30
CA ALA A 31 -16.61 -1.99 15.72
C ALA A 31 -17.13 -3.08 14.75
N GLU A 32 -16.94 -2.90 13.44
CA GLU A 32 -17.34 -3.88 12.42
C GLU A 32 -16.49 -5.18 12.47
N CYS A 33 -15.19 -5.08 12.75
CA CYS A 33 -14.25 -6.20 12.67
C CYS A 33 -13.92 -6.85 14.03
N GLY A 34 -14.36 -6.25 15.13
CA GLY A 34 -14.16 -6.78 16.48
C GLY A 34 -12.73 -6.61 17.02
N PRO A 35 -12.34 -7.42 18.03
CA PRO A 35 -11.17 -7.16 18.87
C PRO A 35 -9.83 -7.34 18.15
N LEU A 36 -9.82 -7.99 16.98
CA LEU A 36 -8.61 -8.17 16.17
C LEU A 36 -8.17 -6.88 15.47
N VAL A 37 -8.99 -5.83 15.45
CA VAL A 37 -8.61 -4.54 14.88
C VAL A 37 -8.27 -3.53 15.98
N ARG A 38 -7.01 -3.11 16.01
CA ARG A 38 -6.56 -1.94 16.76
C ARG A 38 -6.65 -0.71 15.87
N ALA A 39 -7.52 0.24 16.23
CA ALA A 39 -7.59 1.54 15.59
C ALA A 39 -6.44 2.45 16.08
N LEU A 40 -5.66 3.01 15.17
CA LEU A 40 -4.66 4.04 15.45
C LEU A 40 -4.95 5.28 14.62
N ALA A 41 -5.66 6.24 15.22
CA ALA A 41 -5.92 7.53 14.61
C ALA A 41 -4.66 8.40 14.70
N ALA A 42 -3.89 8.48 13.61
CA ALA A 42 -2.63 9.20 13.59
C ALA A 42 -2.30 9.74 12.20
N ASP A 43 -1.71 10.93 12.17
CA ASP A 43 -1.09 11.48 10.96
C ASP A 43 0.37 11.03 10.91
N ALA A 44 0.78 10.45 9.78
CA ALA A 44 2.17 10.07 9.56
C ALA A 44 3.11 11.27 9.70
N GLY A 45 2.70 12.48 9.30
CA GLY A 45 3.51 13.70 9.43
C GLY A 45 3.73 14.18 10.87
N ALA A 46 2.95 13.71 11.84
CA ALA A 46 3.01 14.22 13.21
C ALA A 46 4.27 13.76 13.97
N PRO A 47 4.85 14.61 14.85
CA PRO A 47 6.04 14.28 15.65
C PRO A 47 5.92 13.01 16.51
N GLY A 48 4.71 12.68 16.97
CA GLY A 48 4.45 11.49 17.81
C GLY A 48 4.20 10.19 17.05
N PHE A 49 4.09 10.23 15.72
CA PHE A 49 3.63 9.08 14.93
C PHE A 49 4.51 7.83 15.10
N ALA A 50 5.83 8.00 15.05
CA ALA A 50 6.77 6.89 15.15
C ALA A 50 6.64 6.14 16.50
N ARG A 51 6.48 6.90 17.59
CA ARG A 51 6.25 6.32 18.92
C ARG A 51 4.91 5.60 18.98
N ALA A 52 3.84 6.25 18.54
CA ALA A 52 2.50 5.67 18.56
C ALA A 52 2.42 4.37 17.74
N LEU A 53 3.11 4.30 16.60
CA LEU A 53 3.18 3.11 15.76
C LEU A 53 3.97 1.97 16.44
N ARG A 54 5.11 2.27 17.08
CA ARG A 54 5.87 1.28 17.86
C ARG A 54 5.08 0.73 19.03
N ASP A 55 4.42 1.61 19.79
CA ASP A 55 3.57 1.22 20.92
C ASP A 55 2.41 0.33 20.44
N ALA A 56 1.87 0.61 19.26
CA ALA A 56 0.82 -0.20 18.65
C ALA A 56 1.29 -1.60 18.22
N GLY A 57 2.54 -1.75 17.77
CA GLY A 57 3.16 -3.03 17.39
C GLY A 57 3.64 -3.88 18.58
N GLY A 58 3.75 -3.30 19.77
CA GLY A 58 4.19 -4.00 20.98
C GLY A 58 5.63 -4.51 20.89
N ARG A 59 6.01 -5.44 21.79
CA ARG A 59 7.39 -5.95 21.89
C ARG A 59 7.85 -6.73 20.65
N GLY A 60 6.93 -7.41 19.96
CA GLY A 60 7.24 -8.21 18.77
C GLY A 60 7.25 -7.42 17.46
N GLY A 61 6.77 -6.17 17.48
CA GLY A 61 6.60 -5.38 16.26
C GLY A 61 5.59 -5.97 15.28
N PHE A 62 5.56 -5.43 14.08
CA PHE A 62 4.71 -5.92 12.99
C PHE A 62 5.45 -6.96 12.15
N THR A 63 4.77 -8.06 11.83
CA THR A 63 5.30 -9.13 10.96
C THR A 63 5.12 -8.81 9.47
N GLY A 64 4.17 -7.93 9.13
CA GLY A 64 4.02 -7.38 7.80
C GLY A 64 3.17 -6.13 7.76
N ALA A 65 3.20 -5.43 6.63
CA ALA A 65 2.46 -4.17 6.45
C ALA A 65 2.02 -3.94 5.01
N LEU A 66 0.85 -3.32 4.85
CA LEU A 66 0.38 -2.72 3.60
C LEU A 66 0.44 -1.20 3.75
N VAL A 67 1.23 -0.52 2.92
CA VAL A 67 1.56 0.89 3.10
C VAL A 67 1.21 1.68 1.84
N TYR A 68 0.25 2.61 1.94
CA TYR A 68 -0.05 3.54 0.85
C TYR A 68 0.93 4.74 0.89
N THR A 69 1.74 4.90 -0.16
CA THR A 69 2.97 5.71 -0.10
C THR A 69 2.90 7.17 -0.56
N PRO A 70 1.71 7.80 -0.63
CA PRO A 70 1.64 9.21 -0.26
C PRO A 70 1.42 9.41 1.23
N ALA A 71 0.69 8.51 1.89
CA ALA A 71 0.31 8.68 3.29
C ALA A 71 1.48 8.40 4.24
N LEU A 72 2.36 7.45 3.91
CA LEU A 72 3.62 7.24 4.61
C LEU A 72 4.75 7.13 3.56
N PRO A 73 5.64 8.13 3.46
CA PRO A 73 6.72 8.11 2.48
C PRO A 73 7.61 6.87 2.60
N VAL A 74 8.10 6.38 1.46
CA VAL A 74 8.87 5.13 1.36
C VAL A 74 10.05 5.05 2.34
N PRO A 75 10.94 6.07 2.47
CA PRO A 75 12.04 6.00 3.43
C PRO A 75 11.55 5.79 4.86
N ARG A 76 10.50 6.53 5.25
CA ARG A 76 9.94 6.46 6.59
C ARG A 76 9.21 5.14 6.85
N ALA A 77 8.58 4.54 5.85
CA ALA A 77 7.99 3.22 5.95
C ALA A 77 9.06 2.14 6.23
N LYS A 78 10.23 2.25 5.59
CA LYS A 78 11.37 1.34 5.80
C LYS A 78 11.93 1.45 7.21
N ASP A 79 12.05 2.66 7.74
CA ASP A 79 12.62 2.89 9.07
C ASP A 79 11.70 2.43 10.21
N LEU A 80 10.38 2.48 10.00
CA LEU A 80 9.39 2.26 11.07
C LEU A 80 8.82 0.84 11.11
N LEU A 81 8.88 0.10 10.01
CA LEU A 81 8.17 -1.18 9.87
C LEU A 81 9.18 -2.30 9.57
N GLY A 82 9.20 -3.32 10.42
CA GLY A 82 9.91 -4.58 10.16
C GLY A 82 9.13 -5.51 9.21
N GLY A 83 9.69 -6.69 8.93
CA GLY A 83 9.00 -7.76 8.22
C GLY A 83 8.75 -7.50 6.72
N THR A 84 7.77 -8.24 6.17
CA THR A 84 7.38 -8.11 4.76
C THR A 84 6.46 -6.90 4.58
N ARG A 85 6.85 -5.98 3.69
CA ARG A 85 6.09 -4.75 3.44
C ARG A 85 5.67 -4.67 2.00
N VAL A 86 4.39 -4.40 1.75
CA VAL A 86 3.88 -4.02 0.44
C VAL A 86 3.71 -2.52 0.38
N LEU A 87 4.57 -1.87 -0.40
CA LEU A 87 4.53 -0.45 -0.71
C LEU A 87 3.60 -0.24 -1.90
N ILE A 88 2.46 0.39 -1.65
CA ILE A 88 1.43 0.66 -2.64
C ILE A 88 1.66 2.06 -3.19
N LEU A 89 2.22 2.09 -4.40
CA LEU A 89 2.70 3.28 -5.09
C LEU A 89 1.64 3.76 -6.10
N PRO A 90 1.21 5.04 -6.08
CA PRO A 90 0.34 5.59 -7.11
C PRO A 90 1.00 5.55 -8.49
N SER A 91 0.17 5.65 -9.54
CA SER A 91 0.63 5.70 -10.95
C SER A 91 1.69 6.75 -11.22
N ALA A 92 1.75 7.83 -10.42
CA ALA A 92 2.78 8.87 -10.51
C ALA A 92 4.22 8.34 -10.41
N TRP A 93 4.44 7.22 -9.73
CA TRP A 93 5.76 6.56 -9.67
C TRP A 93 6.19 5.95 -10.99
N ALA A 94 5.22 5.72 -11.88
CA ALA A 94 5.47 5.32 -13.24
C ALA A 94 5.38 6.51 -14.20
N ALA A 95 5.23 7.77 -13.79
CA ALA A 95 5.03 8.87 -14.75
C ALA A 95 6.24 9.08 -15.68
N PRO A 96 6.07 9.59 -16.93
CA PRO A 96 7.17 9.74 -17.89
C PRO A 96 8.32 10.63 -17.40
N ASP A 97 8.01 11.62 -16.58
CA ASP A 97 8.94 12.55 -15.92
C ASP A 97 9.57 11.98 -14.64
N ALA A 98 8.97 10.94 -14.05
CA ALA A 98 9.49 10.21 -12.89
C ALA A 98 10.45 9.07 -13.26
N ALA A 99 10.38 8.58 -14.50
CA ALA A 99 11.30 7.59 -15.04
C ALA A 99 12.52 8.30 -15.67
N GLY A 100 13.72 7.74 -15.49
CA GLY A 100 14.92 8.20 -16.21
C GLY A 100 14.81 8.04 -17.75
N PRO A 101 15.91 8.16 -18.51
CA PRO A 101 15.91 8.36 -19.97
C PRO A 101 15.48 7.15 -20.82
N SER A 102 14.58 6.29 -20.34
CA SER A 102 14.01 5.19 -21.11
C SER A 102 12.80 5.69 -21.91
N GLY A 103 13.04 5.98 -23.19
CA GLY A 103 11.99 6.15 -24.21
C GLY A 103 11.26 4.85 -24.56
N ALA A 104 11.30 3.81 -23.72
CA ALA A 104 10.60 2.56 -23.97
C ALA A 104 9.08 2.76 -23.80
N SER A 105 8.31 2.23 -24.76
CA SER A 105 6.86 2.19 -24.69
C SER A 105 6.32 1.30 -23.54
N ALA A 106 7.17 0.49 -22.91
CA ALA A 106 6.83 -0.38 -21.79
C ALA A 106 7.64 0.01 -20.54
N TRP A 107 6.95 0.55 -19.54
CA TRP A 107 7.49 0.76 -18.20
C TRP A 107 7.25 -0.48 -17.34
N THR A 108 8.19 -0.81 -16.46
CA THR A 108 8.15 -1.94 -15.53
C THR A 108 8.54 -1.50 -14.11
N PRO A 109 8.17 -2.26 -13.06
CA PRO A 109 8.64 -1.99 -11.70
C PRO A 109 10.18 -2.00 -11.54
N ASP A 110 10.91 -2.64 -12.46
CA ASP A 110 12.37 -2.67 -12.45
C ASP A 110 13.00 -1.32 -12.82
N ASP A 111 12.23 -0.42 -13.44
CA ASP A 111 12.64 0.95 -13.74
C ASP A 111 12.66 1.87 -12.50
N LEU A 112 12.15 1.39 -11.36
CA LEU A 112 12.20 2.10 -10.09
C LEU A 112 13.53 1.86 -9.36
N PRO A 113 14.03 2.84 -8.56
CA PRO A 113 15.26 2.67 -7.79
C PRO A 113 15.27 1.38 -6.97
N ALA A 114 16.43 0.74 -6.87
CA ALA A 114 16.58 -0.54 -6.17
C ALA A 114 16.00 -0.50 -4.75
N GLU A 115 15.23 -1.53 -4.40
CA GLU A 115 14.54 -1.59 -3.12
C GLU A 115 15.26 -2.43 -2.07
N THR A 116 15.08 -2.07 -0.79
CA THR A 116 15.70 -2.78 0.34
C THR A 116 15.05 -4.15 0.59
N ALA A 117 15.79 -5.06 1.21
CA ALA A 117 15.30 -6.39 1.56
C ALA A 117 14.00 -6.31 2.39
N GLY A 118 13.03 -7.18 2.05
CA GLY A 118 11.72 -7.25 2.70
C GLY A 118 10.65 -6.30 2.15
N SER A 119 10.99 -5.38 1.25
CA SER A 119 10.01 -4.52 0.57
C SER A 119 9.58 -5.10 -0.78
N ARG A 120 8.27 -5.06 -1.04
CA ARG A 120 7.60 -5.42 -2.29
C ARG A 120 6.81 -4.19 -2.76
N ARG A 121 6.81 -3.90 -4.05
CA ARG A 121 6.13 -2.72 -4.62
C ARG A 121 4.92 -3.15 -5.42
N LEU A 122 3.78 -2.55 -5.11
CA LEU A 122 2.57 -2.61 -5.92
C LEU A 122 2.35 -1.24 -6.56
N VAL A 123 2.61 -1.11 -7.85
CA VAL A 123 2.35 0.14 -8.58
C VAL A 123 0.92 0.12 -9.10
N LEU A 124 0.14 1.13 -8.71
CA LEU A 124 -1.25 1.29 -9.09
C LEU A 124 -1.32 1.96 -10.47
N GLY A 125 -1.75 1.21 -11.47
CA GLY A 125 -2.17 1.72 -12.76
C GLY A 125 -3.67 2.04 -12.78
N TRP A 126 -4.26 1.84 -13.95
CA TRP A 126 -5.69 1.94 -14.19
C TRP A 126 -6.17 0.75 -15.01
N HIS A 127 -7.47 0.49 -14.98
CA HIS A 127 -8.09 -0.39 -15.96
C HIS A 127 -8.05 0.30 -17.31
N ALA A 128 -7.54 -0.40 -18.33
CA ALA A 128 -7.60 0.01 -19.72
C ALA A 128 -8.44 -1.02 -20.48
N ALA A 129 -9.67 -0.65 -20.84
CA ALA A 129 -10.53 -1.41 -21.74
C ALA A 129 -10.75 -0.60 -23.02
N ALA A 130 -11.16 -1.26 -24.11
CA ALA A 130 -11.42 -0.59 -25.38
C ALA A 130 -12.44 0.55 -25.18
N GLY A 131 -11.98 1.80 -25.30
CA GLY A 131 -12.81 3.01 -25.22
C GLY A 131 -13.07 3.56 -23.81
N ALA A 132 -12.58 2.93 -22.74
CA ALA A 132 -12.77 3.44 -21.38
C ALA A 132 -11.61 3.08 -20.43
N SER A 133 -11.20 4.06 -19.63
CA SER A 133 -10.29 3.84 -18.50
C SER A 133 -10.95 4.23 -17.19
N ARG A 134 -10.62 3.50 -16.11
CA ARG A 134 -11.09 3.81 -14.77
C ARG A 134 -10.04 3.51 -13.71
N TRP A 135 -10.14 4.20 -12.59
CA TRP A 135 -9.37 3.88 -11.39
C TRP A 135 -9.79 2.53 -10.80
N HIS A 136 -8.84 1.87 -10.12
CA HIS A 136 -9.11 0.64 -9.38
C HIS A 136 -9.96 0.92 -8.16
N THR A 137 -10.84 -0.03 -7.81
CA THR A 137 -11.62 0.07 -6.57
C THR A 137 -10.75 -0.28 -5.36
N PRO A 138 -11.16 0.12 -4.13
CA PRO A 138 -10.48 -0.31 -2.91
C PRO A 138 -10.36 -1.83 -2.78
N GLU A 139 -11.34 -2.60 -3.26
CA GLU A 139 -11.35 -4.07 -3.26
C GLU A 139 -10.26 -4.63 -4.18
N GLU A 140 -10.16 -4.11 -5.40
CA GLU A 140 -9.13 -4.52 -6.37
C GLU A 140 -7.72 -4.24 -5.85
N ILE A 141 -7.50 -3.03 -5.29
CA ILE A 141 -6.23 -2.63 -4.70
C ILE A 141 -5.90 -3.54 -3.51
N SER A 142 -6.88 -3.79 -2.63
CA SER A 142 -6.70 -4.60 -1.44
C SER A 142 -6.37 -6.06 -1.78
N ALA A 143 -7.03 -6.63 -2.79
CA ALA A 143 -6.79 -7.99 -3.26
C ALA A 143 -5.37 -8.14 -3.83
N ALA A 144 -4.94 -7.20 -4.69
CA ALA A 144 -3.60 -7.21 -5.25
C ALA A 144 -2.52 -7.02 -4.17
N ALA A 145 -2.73 -6.11 -3.22
CA ALA A 145 -1.80 -5.88 -2.12
C ALA A 145 -1.66 -7.10 -1.21
N LEU A 146 -2.75 -7.81 -0.94
CA LEU A 146 -2.74 -9.04 -0.15
C LEU A 146 -2.07 -10.20 -0.89
N ALA A 147 -2.38 -10.40 -2.17
CA ALA A 147 -1.70 -11.40 -2.98
C ALA A 147 -0.18 -11.16 -3.00
N LEU A 148 0.23 -9.90 -3.10
CA LEU A 148 1.64 -9.53 -3.04
C LEU A 148 2.24 -9.69 -1.65
N LEU A 149 1.48 -9.55 -0.56
CA LEU A 149 1.96 -9.80 0.80
C LEU A 149 2.18 -11.30 1.03
N ASP A 150 1.27 -12.13 0.53
CA ASP A 150 1.24 -13.58 0.72
C ASP A 150 2.20 -14.34 -0.22
N ALA A 151 2.71 -13.69 -1.28
CA ALA A 151 3.57 -14.35 -2.26
C ALA A 151 4.83 -14.97 -1.60
N PRO A 152 5.24 -16.19 -1.99
CA PRO A 152 6.38 -16.87 -1.36
C PRO A 152 7.71 -16.22 -1.73
N ALA A 153 7.85 -15.75 -2.99
CA ALA A 153 9.02 -15.04 -3.47
C ALA A 153 8.85 -13.52 -3.35
N ARG A 154 9.96 -12.81 -3.20
CA ARG A 154 9.98 -11.35 -3.35
C ARG A 154 9.77 -11.01 -4.82
N THR A 155 8.67 -10.33 -5.11
CA THR A 155 8.38 -9.78 -6.43
C THR A 155 7.74 -8.41 -6.26
N ASP A 156 7.87 -7.58 -7.30
CA ASP A 156 7.08 -6.37 -7.46
C ASP A 156 5.98 -6.63 -8.50
N ALA A 157 4.96 -5.77 -8.52
CA ALA A 157 3.82 -5.93 -9.41
C ALA A 157 3.23 -4.58 -9.83
N VAL A 158 2.54 -4.60 -10.97
CA VAL A 158 1.67 -3.51 -11.43
C VAL A 158 0.23 -4.01 -11.40
N LEU A 159 -0.66 -3.19 -10.83
CA LEU A 159 -2.10 -3.41 -10.94
C LEU A 159 -2.63 -2.58 -12.09
N GLY A 160 -3.03 -3.23 -13.19
CA GLY A 160 -3.56 -2.56 -14.39
C GLY A 160 -2.47 -2.02 -15.33
N ALA A 161 -2.83 -1.02 -16.12
CA ALA A 161 -1.94 -0.35 -17.07
C ALA A 161 -1.41 0.97 -16.48
N VAL A 162 -0.14 1.28 -16.73
CA VAL A 162 0.49 2.58 -16.39
C VAL A 162 0.95 3.37 -17.62
N ARG A 163 0.73 2.80 -18.81
CA ARG A 163 1.06 3.38 -20.12
C ARG A 163 0.00 2.99 -21.17
N PRO A 164 -0.21 3.83 -22.21
CA PRO A 164 0.36 5.18 -22.36
C PRO A 164 -0.25 6.15 -21.34
N TRP A 165 0.53 7.11 -20.83
CA TRP A 165 0.09 8.01 -19.75
C TRP A 165 -1.14 8.86 -20.13
N SER A 166 -1.29 9.17 -21.42
CA SER A 166 -2.44 9.86 -21.97
C SER A 166 -3.77 9.11 -21.84
N ALA A 167 -3.74 7.79 -21.63
CA ALA A 167 -4.94 6.97 -21.42
C ALA A 167 -5.40 6.91 -19.96
N ARG A 168 -4.66 7.54 -19.04
CA ARG A 168 -5.00 7.57 -17.61
C ARG A 168 -6.36 8.26 -17.41
N PRO A 169 -7.21 7.75 -16.51
CA PRO A 169 -8.44 8.44 -16.15
C PRO A 169 -8.12 9.86 -15.65
N ALA A 170 -9.00 10.81 -15.98
CA ALA A 170 -8.94 12.17 -15.47
C ALA A 170 -9.07 12.21 -13.94
#